data_AF-W7TXW6-F1
#
_entry.id   AF-W7TXW6-F1
#
_cell.length_a   1.000
_cell.length_b   1.000
_cell.length_c   1.000
_cell.angle_alpha   90.00
_cell.angle_beta   90.00
_cell.angle_gamma   90.00
#
_symmetry.space_group_name_H-M   'P 1'
#
loop_
_entity.id
_entity.type
_entity.pdbx_description
1 polymer ?
#
loop_
_entity_poly.entity_id
_entity_poly.type
_entity_poly.pdbx_seq_one_letter_code
_entity_poly.pdbx_strand_id
1 'polypeptide(L)'
;MSNALELLLHIGAIQPDEHLTSLGKCLATLPVEPTIGKALIYGVLLRCLDPVLTIVSLLSTKSPFVLPLERKDEAARSKIQLAGGEASDHKALLSAYDGWKEAEMRGQGRDFAWRNFLSGPTLVMVDDMRKQFLTLLKDA
;
A
#
# COMPACT_ATOMS: atom_id res chain seq x y z
N MET A 1 -26.36 -8.66 2.45
CA MET A 1 -26.51 -7.20 2.38
C MET A 1 -26.11 -6.49 3.67
N SER A 2 -26.31 -7.08 4.86
CA SER A 2 -25.90 -6.51 6.16
C SER A 2 -24.43 -6.04 6.21
N ASN A 3 -23.49 -6.87 5.75
CA ASN A 3 -22.05 -6.57 5.90
C ASN A 3 -21.56 -5.35 5.08
N ALA A 4 -22.18 -5.04 3.94
CA ALA A 4 -21.75 -3.91 3.11
C ALA A 4 -22.18 -2.57 3.70
N LEU A 5 -23.40 -2.50 4.23
CA LEU A 5 -23.90 -1.32 4.91
C LEU A 5 -23.16 -1.09 6.24
N GLU A 6 -22.92 -2.15 7.01
CA GLU A 6 -22.08 -2.10 8.21
C GLU A 6 -20.67 -1.60 7.92
N LEU A 7 -20.05 -2.04 6.82
CA LEU A 7 -18.75 -1.51 6.39
C LEU A 7 -18.83 -0.01 6.09
N LEU A 8 -19.82 0.42 5.30
CA LEU A 8 -19.99 1.83 4.93
C LEU A 8 -20.24 2.72 6.16
N LEU A 9 -20.98 2.23 7.15
CA LEU A 9 -21.14 2.87 8.46
C LEU A 9 -19.81 2.94 9.21
N HIS A 10 -19.10 1.81 9.31
CA HIS A 10 -17.83 1.71 10.04
C HIS A 10 -16.75 2.63 9.46
N ILE A 11 -16.67 2.75 8.13
CA ILE A 11 -15.73 3.66 7.48
C ILE A 11 -16.24 5.11 7.44
N GLY A 12 -17.46 5.39 7.92
CA GLY A 12 -18.05 6.74 7.97
C GLY A 12 -18.46 7.28 6.60
N ALA A 13 -18.71 6.41 5.62
CA ALA A 13 -19.24 6.81 4.31
C ALA A 13 -20.74 7.16 4.38
N ILE A 14 -21.48 6.52 5.29
CA ILE A 14 -22.89 6.79 5.54
C ILE A 14 -23.16 7.01 7.03
N GLN A 15 -24.28 7.66 7.32
CA GLN A 15 -24.82 7.85 8.66
C GLN A 15 -25.76 6.68 9.04
N PRO A 16 -26.12 6.50 10.33
CA PRO A 16 -27.03 5.44 10.77
C PRO A 16 -28.42 5.44 10.10
N ASP A 17 -28.84 6.58 9.56
CA ASP A 17 -30.06 6.76 8.77
C ASP A 17 -29.83 6.56 7.25
N GLU A 18 -28.70 5.95 6.87
CA GLU A 18 -28.30 5.56 5.52
C GLU A 18 -28.03 6.71 4.53
N HIS A 19 -27.97 7.95 5.00
CA HIS A 19 -27.56 9.09 4.17
C HIS A 19 -26.03 9.17 4.00
N LEU A 20 -25.57 9.57 2.79
CA LEU A 20 -24.15 9.78 2.51
C LEU A 20 -23.56 10.96 3.30
N THR A 21 -22.42 10.73 3.93
CA THR A 21 -21.60 11.79 4.51
C THR A 21 -20.84 12.54 3.42
N SER A 22 -20.17 13.65 3.75
CA SER A 22 -19.25 14.32 2.82
C SER A 22 -18.12 13.38 2.36
N LEU A 23 -17.60 12.54 3.27
CA LEU A 23 -16.64 11.49 2.92
C LEU A 23 -17.26 10.48 1.94
N GLY A 24 -18.48 10.01 2.20
CA GLY A 24 -19.19 9.09 1.32
C GLY A 24 -19.39 9.63 -0.08
N LYS A 25 -19.71 10.92 -0.21
CA LYS A 25 -19.83 11.61 -1.51
C LYS A 25 -18.50 11.61 -2.28
N CYS A 26 -17.39 11.91 -1.60
CA CYS A 26 -16.06 11.81 -2.21
C CYS A 26 -15.70 10.36 -2.58
N LEU A 27 -16.01 9.39 -1.73
CA LEU A 27 -15.74 7.97 -2.03
C LEU A 27 -16.52 7.49 -3.24
N ALA A 28 -17.74 7.99 -3.44
CA ALA A 28 -18.59 7.63 -4.57
C ALA A 28 -18.05 8.11 -5.93
N THR A 29 -17.11 9.06 -5.97
CA THR A 29 -16.48 9.52 -7.22
C THR A 29 -15.23 8.73 -7.59
N LEU A 30 -14.68 7.92 -6.67
CA LEU A 30 -13.44 7.18 -6.90
C LEU A 30 -13.75 5.73 -7.35
N PRO A 31 -13.20 5.26 -8.49
CA PRO A 31 -13.41 3.89 -8.98
C PRO A 31 -12.52 2.87 -8.24
N VAL A 32 -12.55 2.86 -6.91
CA VAL A 32 -11.78 1.95 -6.04
C VAL A 32 -12.64 1.46 -4.89
N GLU A 33 -12.17 0.44 -4.17
CA GLU A 33 -12.84 0.00 -2.93
C GLU A 33 -12.91 1.16 -1.91
N PRO A 34 -14.04 1.33 -1.19
CA PRO A 34 -14.23 2.44 -0.26
C PRO A 34 -13.15 2.58 0.83
N THR A 35 -12.56 1.46 1.27
CA THR A 35 -11.45 1.43 2.24
C THR A 35 -10.16 2.01 1.65
N ILE A 36 -9.83 1.66 0.39
CA ILE A 36 -8.70 2.23 -0.35
C ILE A 36 -8.94 3.71 -0.62
N GLY A 37 -10.12 4.07 -1.12
CA GLY A 37 -10.50 5.46 -1.37
C GLY A 37 -10.39 6.31 -0.10
N LYS A 38 -10.81 5.78 1.05
CA LYS A 38 -10.69 6.46 2.34
C LYS A 38 -9.23 6.68 2.69
N ALA A 39 -8.38 5.66 2.61
CA ALA A 39 -6.96 5.79 2.89
C ALA A 39 -6.30 6.86 2.01
N LEU A 40 -6.59 6.87 0.70
CA LEU A 40 -6.09 7.86 -0.25
C LEU A 40 -6.53 9.29 0.10
N ILE A 41 -7.83 9.51 0.36
CA ILE A 41 -8.37 10.82 0.76
C ILE A 41 -7.67 11.31 2.03
N TYR A 42 -7.56 10.47 3.06
CA TYR A 42 -6.87 10.85 4.30
C TYR A 42 -5.37 11.08 4.08
N GLY A 43 -4.72 10.32 3.18
CA GLY A 43 -3.33 10.55 2.79
C GLY A 43 -3.11 11.95 2.20
N VAL A 44 -4.05 12.43 1.38
CA VAL A 44 -4.03 13.82 0.87
C VAL A 44 -4.24 14.83 2.01
N LEU A 45 -5.29 14.66 2.80
CA LEU A 45 -5.67 15.60 3.86
C LEU A 45 -4.60 15.73 4.95
N LEU A 46 -3.97 14.61 5.32
CA LEU A 46 -2.91 14.54 6.34
C LEU A 46 -1.51 14.78 5.77
N ARG A 47 -1.39 15.09 4.47
CA ARG A 47 -0.12 15.37 3.78
C ARG A 47 0.88 14.22 3.85
N CYS A 48 0.40 12.97 3.87
CA CYS A 48 1.19 11.75 3.88
C CYS A 48 0.84 10.81 2.72
N LEU A 49 0.46 11.38 1.57
CA LEU A 49 -0.02 10.60 0.42
C LEU A 49 1.03 9.61 -0.09
N ASP A 50 2.30 9.98 -0.12
CA ASP A 50 3.36 9.14 -0.68
C ASP A 50 3.49 7.76 0.00
N PRO A 51 3.65 7.65 1.34
CA PRO A 51 3.66 6.35 2.00
C PRO A 51 2.30 5.64 1.93
N VAL A 52 1.19 6.38 1.93
CA VAL A 52 -0.15 5.80 1.77
C VAL A 52 -0.29 5.10 0.41
N LEU A 53 0.17 5.72 -0.68
CA LEU A 53 0.17 5.12 -2.02
C LEU A 53 0.93 3.78 -2.03
N THR A 54 2.06 3.68 -1.32
CA THR A 54 2.82 2.42 -1.20
C THR A 54 2.01 1.37 -0.45
N ILE A 55 1.46 1.73 0.72
CA ILE A 55 0.70 0.79 1.55
C ILE A 55 -0.53 0.28 0.80
N VAL A 56 -1.35 1.15 0.21
CA VAL A 56 -2.57 0.71 -0.49
C VAL A 56 -2.23 -0.13 -1.72
N SER A 57 -1.17 0.19 -2.46
CA SER A 57 -0.72 -0.62 -3.60
C SER A 57 -0.22 -2.00 -3.16
N LEU A 58 0.46 -2.10 -2.02
CA LEU A 58 0.91 -3.37 -1.44
C LEU A 58 -0.25 -4.20 -0.88
N LEU A 59 -1.28 -3.55 -0.32
CA LEU A 59 -2.49 -4.23 0.14
C LEU A 59 -3.37 -4.72 -1.01
N SER A 60 -3.32 -4.05 -2.16
CA SER A 60 -3.99 -4.48 -3.39
C SER A 60 -3.20 -5.49 -4.21
N THR A 61 -1.98 -5.84 -3.79
CA THR A 61 -1.11 -6.82 -4.43
C THR A 61 -0.69 -7.92 -3.44
N LYS A 62 0.12 -8.87 -3.91
CA LYS A 62 0.75 -9.85 -3.02
C LYS A 62 1.96 -9.21 -2.35
N SER A 63 2.31 -9.68 -1.15
CA SER A 63 3.54 -9.27 -0.47
C SER A 63 4.76 -9.43 -1.40
N PRO A 64 5.66 -8.44 -1.48
CA PRO A 64 6.89 -8.54 -2.25
C PRO A 64 7.91 -9.45 -1.56
N PHE A 65 7.80 -9.69 -0.26
CA PHE A 65 8.71 -10.59 0.46
C PHE A 65 8.55 -12.03 0.00
N VAL A 66 9.65 -12.64 -0.44
CA VAL A 66 9.73 -14.06 -0.78
C VAL A 66 10.40 -14.83 0.36
N LEU A 67 9.97 -16.07 0.58
CA LEU A 67 10.48 -16.92 1.64
C LEU A 67 11.02 -18.25 1.05
N PRO A 68 12.28 -18.28 0.57
CA PRO A 68 12.88 -19.51 0.07
C PRO A 68 13.03 -20.55 1.19
N LEU A 69 12.73 -21.82 0.90
CA LEU A 69 12.73 -22.89 1.90
C LEU A 69 14.08 -23.07 2.60
N GLU A 70 15.18 -22.92 1.86
CA GLU A 70 16.55 -23.10 2.35
C GLU A 70 17.10 -21.88 3.10
N ARG A 71 16.47 -20.70 2.95
CA ARG A 71 16.99 -19.42 3.45
C ARG A 71 15.95 -18.65 4.26
N LYS A 72 15.07 -19.37 4.95
CA LYS A 72 13.96 -18.77 5.73
C LYS A 72 14.44 -17.80 6.80
N ASP A 73 15.48 -18.17 7.54
CA ASP A 73 16.00 -17.36 8.64
C ASP A 73 16.67 -16.07 8.13
N GLU A 74 17.38 -16.15 7.01
CA GLU A 74 17.97 -14.97 6.36
C GLU A 74 16.89 -14.01 5.86
N ALA A 75 15.84 -14.53 5.21
CA ALA A 75 14.72 -13.73 4.73
C ALA A 75 13.96 -13.04 5.88
N ALA A 76 13.73 -13.77 6.98
CA ALA A 76 13.09 -13.20 8.17
C ALA A 76 13.93 -12.07 8.78
N ARG A 77 15.25 -12.26 8.91
CA ARG A 77 16.16 -11.23 9.41
C ARG A 77 16.20 -10.01 8.49
N SER A 78 16.23 -10.22 7.17
CA SER A 78 16.19 -9.14 6.19
C SER A 78 14.92 -8.29 6.32
N LYS A 79 13.76 -8.93 6.53
CA LYS A 79 12.49 -8.22 6.74
C LYS A 79 12.51 -7.38 8.02
N ILE A 80 13.05 -7.91 9.12
CA ILE A 80 13.22 -7.15 10.38
C ILE A 80 14.18 -5.98 10.20
N GLN A 81 15.26 -6.17 9.45
CA GLN A 81 16.22 -5.10 9.16
C GLN A 81 15.57 -3.97 8.36
N LEU A 82 14.75 -4.30 7.36
CA LEU A 82 13.98 -3.32 6.59
C LEU A 82 12.95 -2.59 7.46
N ALA A 83 12.42 -3.22 8.50
CA ALA A 83 11.58 -2.56 9.49
C ALA A 83 12.38 -1.68 10.49
N GLY A 84 13.69 -1.51 10.30
CA GLY A 84 14.54 -0.74 11.22
C GLY A 84 14.73 -1.42 12.58
N GLY A 85 14.68 -2.76 12.63
CA GLY A 85 14.83 -3.55 13.85
C GLY A 85 13.54 -3.76 14.65
N GLU A 86 12.41 -3.26 14.17
CA GLU A 86 11.09 -3.44 14.79
C GLU A 86 10.26 -4.52 14.08
N ALA A 87 9.27 -5.09 14.77
CA ALA A 87 8.33 -6.04 14.16
C ALA A 87 7.11 -5.33 13.55
N SER A 88 7.34 -4.38 12.63
CA SER A 88 6.27 -3.65 11.92
C SER A 88 6.25 -4.01 10.44
N ASP A 89 5.20 -4.71 10.01
CA ASP A 89 5.03 -5.15 8.63
C ASP A 89 4.91 -3.97 7.65
N HIS A 90 4.10 -2.96 7.99
CA HIS A 90 3.94 -1.77 7.14
C HIS A 90 5.26 -1.00 6.98
N LYS A 91 6.06 -0.91 8.05
CA LYS A 91 7.38 -0.27 8.00
C LYS A 91 8.35 -1.07 7.14
N ALA A 92 8.37 -2.40 7.28
CA ALA A 92 9.18 -3.27 6.43
C ALA A 92 8.82 -3.10 4.95
N LEU A 93 7.53 -3.05 4.65
CA LEU A 93 6.97 -2.90 3.31
C LEU A 93 7.33 -1.54 2.67
N LEU A 94 7.19 -0.45 3.44
CA LEU A 94 7.61 0.89 3.02
C LEU A 94 9.10 0.93 2.69
N SER A 95 9.95 0.52 3.63
CA SER A 95 11.41 0.51 3.42
C SER A 95 11.83 -0.39 2.26
N ALA A 96 11.15 -1.53 2.05
CA ALA A 96 11.42 -2.41 0.93
C ALA A 96 11.15 -1.73 -0.41
N TYR A 97 10.02 -1.04 -0.54
CA TYR A 97 9.69 -0.30 -1.74
C TYR A 97 10.62 0.90 -1.95
N ASP A 98 10.84 1.72 -0.92
CA ASP A 98 11.66 2.93 -1.02
C ASP A 98 13.11 2.58 -1.37
N GLY A 99 13.70 1.61 -0.66
CA GLY A 99 15.06 1.13 -0.92
C GLY A 99 15.20 0.49 -2.31
N TRP A 100 14.18 -0.25 -2.77
CA TRP A 100 14.18 -0.78 -4.13
C TRP A 100 14.08 0.34 -5.15
N LYS A 101 13.21 1.33 -4.95
CA LYS A 101 13.03 2.44 -5.89
C LYS A 101 14.30 3.26 -6.05
N GLU A 102 15.00 3.53 -4.94
CA GLU A 102 16.31 4.17 -4.97
C GLU A 102 17.37 3.37 -5.73
N ALA A 103 17.42 2.05 -5.49
CA ALA A 103 18.34 1.17 -6.19
C ALA A 103 18.00 1.08 -7.69
N GLU A 104 16.72 1.00 -8.04
CA GLU A 104 16.22 0.95 -9.42
C GLU A 104 16.62 2.21 -10.20
N MET A 105 16.54 3.40 -9.59
CA MET A 105 17.04 4.65 -10.20
C MET A 105 18.53 4.62 -10.54
N ARG A 106 19.30 3.75 -9.88
CA ARG A 106 20.75 3.53 -10.13
C ARG A 106 21.02 2.30 -11.00
N GLY A 107 19.99 1.65 -11.53
CA GLY A 107 20.10 0.40 -12.29
C GLY A 107 20.42 -0.84 -11.43
N GLN A 108 20.22 -0.76 -10.12
CA GLN A 108 20.60 -1.79 -9.12
C GLN A 108 19.39 -2.45 -8.44
N GLY A 109 18.16 -2.19 -8.90
CA GLY A 109 16.96 -2.68 -8.20
C GLY A 109 16.82 -4.21 -8.20
N ARG A 110 17.31 -4.90 -9.25
CA ARG A 110 17.40 -6.38 -9.26
C ARG A 110 18.28 -6.90 -8.12
N ASP A 111 19.46 -6.32 -7.94
CA ASP A 111 20.40 -6.72 -6.89
C ASP A 111 19.85 -6.40 -5.51
N PHE A 112 19.21 -5.24 -5.35
CA PHE A 112 18.55 -4.87 -4.10
C PHE A 112 17.44 -5.88 -3.75
N ALA A 113 16.58 -6.21 -4.72
CA ALA A 113 15.49 -7.15 -4.51
C ALA A 113 16.02 -8.54 -4.14
N TRP A 114 17.05 -9.02 -4.83
CA TRP A 114 17.66 -10.33 -4.53
C TRP A 114 18.27 -10.38 -3.13
N ARG A 115 19.04 -9.36 -2.73
CA ARG A 115 19.67 -9.29 -1.41
C ARG A 115 18.67 -9.23 -0.27
N ASN A 116 17.52 -8.60 -0.51
CA ASN A 116 16.49 -8.37 0.50
C ASN A 116 15.33 -9.37 0.45
N PHE A 117 15.46 -10.44 -0.34
CA PHE A 117 14.40 -11.45 -0.51
C PHE A 117 13.07 -10.82 -0.96
N LEU A 118 13.14 -9.99 -1.99
CA LEU A 118 12.00 -9.32 -2.59
C LEU A 118 11.74 -9.81 -4.03
N SER A 119 10.48 -9.85 -4.41
CA SER A 119 10.01 -10.07 -5.78
C SER A 119 10.09 -8.75 -6.55
N GLY A 120 11.11 -8.63 -7.42
CA GLY A 120 11.24 -7.50 -8.35
C GLY A 120 9.97 -7.25 -9.19
N PRO A 121 9.36 -8.28 -9.83
CA PRO A 121 8.11 -8.11 -10.56
C PRO A 121 6.96 -7.54 -9.72
N THR A 122 6.85 -7.97 -8.45
CA THR A 122 5.85 -7.42 -7.53
C THR A 122 6.11 -5.95 -7.22
N LEU A 123 7.37 -5.57 -6.99
CA LEU A 123 7.74 -4.18 -6.74
C LEU A 123 7.45 -3.26 -7.93
N VAL A 124 7.67 -3.73 -9.16
CA VAL A 124 7.27 -3.01 -10.38
C VAL A 124 5.75 -2.83 -10.44
N MET A 125 4.98 -3.89 -10.17
CA MET A 125 3.51 -3.79 -10.13
C MET A 125 3.04 -2.78 -9.07
N VAL A 126 3.68 -2.74 -7.91
CA VAL A 126 3.40 -1.76 -6.86
C VAL A 126 3.70 -0.33 -7.32
N ASP A 127 4.84 -0.09 -7.99
CA ASP A 127 5.18 1.22 -8.58
C ASP A 127 4.15 1.68 -9.60
N ASP A 128 3.64 0.77 -10.43
CA ASP A 128 2.61 1.09 -11.42
C ASP A 128 1.26 1.39 -10.79
N MET A 129 0.85 0.64 -9.76
CA MET A 129 -0.38 0.92 -9.02
C MET A 129 -0.32 2.25 -8.27
N ARG A 130 0.84 2.61 -7.70
CA ARG A 130 1.06 3.92 -7.10
C ARG A 130 0.80 5.05 -8.10
N LYS A 131 1.31 4.91 -9.34
CA LYS A 131 1.06 5.88 -10.42
C LYS A 131 -0.42 5.95 -10.77
N GLN A 132 -1.10 4.81 -10.88
CA GLN A 132 -2.54 4.76 -11.17
C GLN A 132 -3.38 5.47 -10.11
N PHE A 133 -3.14 5.20 -8.83
CA PHE A 133 -3.83 5.88 -7.74
C PHE A 133 -3.53 7.38 -7.69
N LEU A 134 -2.29 7.78 -7.98
CA LEU A 134 -1.94 9.19 -8.06
C LEU A 134 -2.66 9.90 -9.21
N THR A 135 -2.75 9.27 -10.39
CA THR A 135 -3.51 9.81 -11.53
C THR A 135 -5.00 9.93 -11.18
N LEU A 136 -5.57 8.87 -10.60
CA LEU A 136 -6.96 8.85 -10.16
C LEU A 136 -7.30 10.02 -9.22
N LEU A 137 -6.41 10.35 -8.28
CA LEU A 137 -6.61 11.49 -7.36
C LEU A 137 -6.46 12.86 -8.03
N LYS A 138 -5.75 12.97 -9.16
CA LYS A 138 -5.61 14.22 -9.91
C LYS A 138 -6.83 14.49 -10.78
N ASP A 139 -7.50 13.44 -11.22
CA ASP A 139 -8.66 13.50 -12.12
C ASP A 139 -9.99 13.59 -11.34
N ALA A 140 -9.95 13.44 -10.02
CA ALA A 140 -11.11 13.44 -9.11
C ALA A 140 -11.54 14.83 -8.62
#